data_AF-A0A3A6JFP7-F1
#
_entry.id   AF-A0A3A6JFP7-F1
#
_cell.length_a   1.000
_cell.length_b   1.000
_cell.length_c   1.000
_cell.angle_alpha   90.00
_cell.angle_beta   90.00
_cell.angle_gamma   90.00
#
_symmetry.space_group_name_H-M   'P 1'
#
loop_
_entity.id
_entity.type
_entity.pdbx_description
1 polymer ?
#
loop_
_entity_poly.entity_id
_entity_poly.type
_entity_poly.pdbx_seq_one_letter_code
_entity_poly.pdbx_strand_id
1 'polypeptide(L)' 'MTDDIYVQYLDMKATKVKETVTCNEDGSYTVFLNTRFTTEQLNEAYIHACRHIDRDDFHKESADSIEAYAHGLQK' A
#
# COMPACT_ATOMS: atom_id res chain seq x y z
N MET A 1 10.49 9.52 -16.45
CA MET A 1 9.22 10.13 -16.04
C MET A 1 9.23 10.06 -14.53
N THR A 2 9.11 11.19 -13.85
CA THR A 2 8.98 11.23 -12.39
C THR A 2 7.50 11.30 -12.11
N ASP A 3 6.87 10.16 -11.86
CA ASP A 3 5.51 10.13 -11.35
C ASP A 3 5.48 10.87 -10.01
N ASP A 4 4.51 11.78 -9.86
CA ASP A 4 4.32 12.55 -8.64
C ASP A 4 3.72 11.64 -7.57
N ILE A 5 4.57 11.15 -6.65
CA ILE A 5 4.18 10.25 -5.57
C ILE A 5 4.05 11.03 -4.25
N TYR A 6 2.85 11.07 -3.70
CA TYR A 6 2.53 11.68 -2.42
C TYR A 6 2.42 10.61 -1.33
N VAL A 7 3.06 10.82 -0.18
CA VAL A 7 2.98 9.92 0.97
C VAL A 7 2.25 10.60 2.12
N GLN A 8 1.16 9.98 2.59
CA GLN A 8 0.37 10.48 3.70
C GLN A 8 0.33 9.47 4.84
N TYR A 9 0.68 9.93 6.04
CA TYR A 9 0.60 9.14 7.26
C TYR A 9 -0.76 9.36 7.91
N LEU A 10 -1.55 8.30 8.07
CA LEU A 10 -2.91 8.39 8.62
C LEU A 10 -3.09 7.43 9.80
N ASP A 11 -3.65 7.93 10.91
CA ASP A 11 -4.11 7.08 12.02
C ASP A 11 -5.45 6.43 11.64
N MET A 12 -5.39 5.30 10.95
CA MET A 12 -6.59 4.56 10.56
C MET A 12 -7.06 3.70 11.74
N LYS A 13 -7.87 4.31 12.63
CA LYS A 13 -8.62 3.60 13.67
C LYS A 13 -9.59 2.61 13.00
N ALA A 14 -9.35 1.31 13.20
CA ALA A 14 -10.23 0.18 12.83
C ALA A 14 -9.97 -0.52 11.48
N THR A 15 -8.76 -0.46 10.92
CA THR A 15 -8.46 -1.17 9.66
C THR A 15 -7.18 -2.00 9.77
N LYS A 16 -7.24 -3.27 9.31
CA LYS A 16 -6.10 -4.20 9.21
C LYS A 16 -5.16 -3.88 8.04
N VAL A 17 -5.54 -2.89 7.21
CA VAL A 17 -4.77 -2.46 6.05
C VAL A 17 -3.58 -1.62 6.52
N LYS A 18 -2.39 -1.99 6.05
CA LYS A 18 -1.10 -1.37 6.38
C LYS A 18 -0.82 -0.17 5.46
N GLU A 19 -1.12 -0.35 4.19
CA GLU A 19 -1.03 0.68 3.15
C GLU A 19 -2.24 0.68 2.22
N THR A 20 -2.59 1.85 1.70
CA THR A 20 -3.44 1.95 0.52
C THR A 20 -2.82 2.91 -0.47
N VAL A 21 -2.90 2.57 -1.75
CA VAL A 21 -2.39 3.42 -2.83
C VAL A 21 -3.56 3.80 -3.74
N THR A 22 -3.61 5.06 -4.15
CA THR A 22 -4.68 5.59 -4.98
C THR A 22 -4.08 6.41 -6.11
N CYS A 23 -4.50 6.12 -7.33
CA CYS A 23 -4.20 6.97 -8.49
C CYS A 23 -5.20 8.14 -8.50
N ASN A 24 -4.67 9.36 -8.51
CA ASN A 24 -5.47 10.58 -8.59
C ASN A 24 -5.89 10.83 -10.05
N GLU A 25 -6.97 11.58 -10.26
CA GLU A 25 -7.46 11.94 -11.61
C GLU A 25 -6.44 12.73 -12.44
N ASP A 26 -5.49 13.39 -11.79
CA ASP A 26 -4.39 14.15 -12.39
C ASP A 26 -3.22 13.25 -12.87
N GLY A 27 -3.26 11.95 -12.58
CA GLY A 27 -2.18 10.99 -12.91
C GLY A 27 -1.08 10.89 -11.85
N SER A 28 -1.19 11.62 -10.75
CA SER A 28 -0.33 11.45 -9.57
C SER A 28 -0.79 10.28 -8.69
N TYR A 29 0.12 9.76 -7.87
CA TYR A 29 -0.18 8.65 -6.96
C TYR A 29 -0.12 9.09 -5.51
N THR A 30 -1.08 8.65 -4.70
CA THR A 30 -1.10 8.89 -3.26
C THR A 30 -1.00 7.58 -2.51
N VAL A 31 0.08 7.42 -1.72
CA VAL A 31 0.32 6.29 -0.82
C VAL A 31 -0.06 6.72 0.60
N PHE A 32 -1.00 6.01 1.20
CA PHE A 32 -1.41 6.19 2.58
C PHE A 32 -0.82 5.09 3.45
N LEU A 33 -0.08 5.47 4.48
CA LEU A 33 0.58 4.56 5.42
C LEU A 33 -0.07 4.68 6.80
N ASN A 34 -0.42 3.53 7.39
CA ASN A 34 -1.08 3.51 8.68
C ASN A 34 -0.05 3.63 9.83
N THR A 35 -0.06 4.76 10.54
CA THR A 35 0.90 5.06 11.62
C THR A 35 0.82 4.14 12.83
N ARG A 36 -0.15 3.23 12.88
CA ARG A 36 -0.30 2.24 13.96
C ARG A 36 0.64 1.06 13.84
N PHE A 37 1.22 0.81 12.66
CA PHE A 37 2.19 -0.26 12.46
C PHE A 37 3.61 0.20 12.77
N THR A 38 4.52 -0.76 12.94
CA THR A 38 5.94 -0.47 13.16
C THR A 38 6.57 0.11 11.90
N THR A 39 7.65 0.87 12.07
CA THR A 39 8.39 1.49 10.96
C THR A 39 8.84 0.48 9.91
N GLU A 40 9.21 -0.73 10.32
CA GLU A 40 9.58 -1.83 9.40
C GLU A 40 8.40 -2.24 8.50
N GLN A 41 7.24 -2.50 9.09
CA GLN A 41 6.03 -2.86 8.34
C GLN A 41 5.59 -1.73 7.41
N LEU A 42 5.74 -0.47 7.84
CA LEU A 42 5.45 0.69 6.99
C LEU A 42 6.46 0.84 5.85
N ASN A 43 7.73 0.48 6.07
CA ASN A 43 8.76 0.45 5.02
C ASN A 43 8.43 -0.61 3.97
N GLU A 44 8.12 -1.83 4.42
CA GLU A 44 7.72 -2.92 3.52
C GLU A 44 6.50 -2.54 2.69
N ALA A 45 5.49 -1.94 3.34
CA ALA A 45 4.28 -1.49 2.70
C ALA A 45 4.51 -0.32 1.71
N TYR A 46 5.42 0.60 2.04
CA TYR A 46 5.83 1.68 1.14
C TYR A 46 6.60 1.16 -0.09
N ILE A 47 7.55 0.25 0.10
CA ILE A 47 8.30 -0.38 -0.99
C ILE A 47 7.33 -1.15 -1.90
N HIS A 48 6.36 -1.84 -1.31
CA HIS A 48 5.30 -2.52 -2.05
C HIS A 48 4.49 -1.53 -2.90
N ALA A 49 4.04 -0.41 -2.33
CA ALA A 49 3.32 0.63 -3.05
C ALA A 49 4.14 1.26 -4.20
N CYS A 50 5.43 1.56 -3.98
CA CYS A 50 6.32 2.05 -5.05
C CYS A 50 6.47 1.02 -6.18
N ARG A 51 6.54 -0.28 -5.86
CA ARG A 51 6.64 -1.34 -6.86
C ARG A 51 5.36 -1.47 -7.69
N HIS A 52 4.19 -1.21 -7.10
CA HIS A 52 2.91 -1.14 -7.80
C HIS A 52 2.86 0.03 -8.78
N ILE A 53 3.36 1.19 -8.39
CA ILE A 53 3.44 2.40 -9.24
C ILE A 53 4.40 2.16 -10.42
N ASP A 54 5.61 1.63 -10.15
CA ASP A 54 6.63 1.37 -11.18
C ASP A 54 6.20 0.33 -12.23
N ARG A 55 5.41 -0.68 -11.82
CA ARG A 55 4.94 -1.73 -12.72
C ARG A 55 3.65 -1.40 -13.47
N ASP A 56 3.03 -0.25 -13.21
CA ASP A 56 1.67 0.07 -13.67
C ASP A 56 0.66 -1.05 -13.31
N ASP A 57 0.92 -1.76 -12.21
CA ASP A 57 0.18 -2.97 -11.82
C ASP A 57 -1.14 -2.61 -11.13
N PHE A 58 -1.55 -1.34 -11.13
CA PHE A 58 -2.86 -0.90 -10.63
C PHE A 58 -4.06 -1.62 -11.27
N HIS A 59 -3.84 -2.30 -12.40
CA HIS A 59 -4.86 -3.07 -13.10
C HIS A 59 -4.91 -4.56 -12.71
N LYS A 60 -3.94 -5.10 -11.96
CA LYS A 60 -3.88 -6.51 -11.55
C LYS A 60 -3.33 -6.65 -10.13
N GLU A 61 -3.76 -7.68 -9.42
CA GLU A 61 -3.14 -8.11 -8.15
C GLU A 61 -3.41 -7.18 -6.94
N SER A 62 -4.68 -7.05 -6.55
CA SER A 62 -5.27 -7.89 -5.49
C SER A 62 -4.57 -7.76 -4.14
N ALA A 63 -5.08 -6.82 -3.33
CA ALA A 63 -4.93 -6.82 -1.88
C ALA A 63 -5.28 -8.19 -1.23
N ASP A 64 -6.01 -9.06 -1.94
CA ASP A 64 -6.30 -10.45 -1.56
C ASP A 64 -5.06 -11.34 -1.37
N SER A 65 -3.93 -11.07 -2.05
CA SER A 65 -2.75 -11.95 -1.97
C SER A 65 -1.99 -11.83 -0.64
N ILE A 66 -1.99 -10.64 -0.02
CA ILE A 66 -1.41 -10.42 1.31
C ILE A 66 -2.34 -10.98 2.40
N GLU A 67 -3.67 -10.85 2.24
CA GLU A 67 -4.63 -11.50 3.13
C GLU A 67 -4.56 -13.03 3.07
N ALA A 68 -4.29 -13.61 1.89
CA ALA A 68 -4.10 -15.05 1.75
C ALA A 68 -2.82 -15.57 2.43
N TYR A 69 -1.72 -14.81 2.42
CA TYR A 69 -0.51 -15.19 3.14
C TYR A 69 -0.66 -15.01 4.66
N ALA A 70 -1.30 -13.91 5.10
CA ALA A 70 -1.56 -13.65 6.51
C ALA A 70 -2.64 -14.57 7.12
N HIS A 71 -3.55 -15.11 6.32
CA HIS A 71 -4.65 -15.99 6.72
C HIS A 71 -4.49 -17.43 6.16
N GLY A 72 -3.26 -17.83 5.81
CA GLY A 72 -2.93 -19.11 5.18
C GLY A 72 -2.06 -20.06 6.01
N LEU A 73 -1.65 -19.71 7.23
CA LEU A 73 -0.81 -20.57 8.07
C LEU A 73 -1.34 -20.72 9.51
N GLN A 74 -2.64 -21.01 9.64
CA GLN A 74 -3.19 -21.63 10.84
C GLN A 74 -4.08 -22.81 10.43
N LYS A 75 -3.44 -23.94 10.10
CA LYS A 75 -3.99 -25.27 10.36
C LYS A 75 -2.88 -26.20 10.79
#